data_AF-A0ABD0YBA5-F1
#
_entry.id   AF-A0ABD0YBA5-F1
#
_cell.length_a   1.000
_cell.length_b   1.000
_cell.length_c   1.000
_cell.angle_alpha   90.00
_cell.angle_beta   90.00
_cell.angle_gamma   90.00
#
_symmetry.space_group_name_H-M   'P 1'
#
loop_
_entity.id
_entity.type
_entity.pdbx_description
1 polymer ?
#
loop_
_entity_poly.entity_id
_entity_poly.type
_entity_poly.pdbx_seq_one_letter_code
_entity_poly.pdbx_strand_id
1 'polypeptide(L)'
;QRPLTRYLPIKSESLDLRQHIESAGHQVELCPHIKLDATSCRGYLHKMGSRFHHWNKRWFVFDRQKRSLAYYSDRSEKKQRGGAYFQAIEEVYVDHLNSVKSPSPKVTFIVKSVSRMYYLVAPSPEAMRIWVDVIFTGAEGYQQYTHH
;
A
#
# COMPACT_ATOMS: atom_id res chain seq x y z
N GLN A 1 -2.64 -4.87 24.95
CA GLN A 1 -1.49 -4.95 24.03
C GLN A 1 -1.83 -5.94 22.91
N ARG A 2 -1.56 -5.60 21.65
CA ARG A 2 -1.77 -6.52 20.51
C ARG A 2 -0.51 -7.40 20.33
N PRO A 3 -0.64 -8.68 19.97
CA PRO A 3 0.51 -9.57 19.78
C PRO A 3 1.43 -9.09 18.65
N LEU A 4 2.75 -9.14 18.87
CA LEU A 4 3.79 -8.77 17.90
C LEU A 4 3.74 -9.61 16.61
N THR A 5 3.14 -10.80 16.66
CA THR A 5 2.99 -11.71 15.52
C THR A 5 2.10 -11.16 14.40
N ARG A 6 1.33 -10.09 14.64
CA ARG A 6 0.60 -9.37 13.58
C ARG A 6 1.47 -8.42 12.74
N TYR A 7 2.71 -8.15 13.15
CA TYR A 7 3.61 -7.21 12.47
C TYR A 7 4.70 -7.90 11.64
N LEU A 8 4.64 -9.22 11.45
CA LEU A 8 5.56 -9.92 10.56
C LEU A 8 4.89 -10.16 9.20
N PRO A 9 5.58 -9.92 8.07
CA PRO A 9 5.04 -10.22 6.75
C PRO A 9 4.65 -11.71 6.66
N ILE A 10 3.36 -11.98 6.42
CA ILE A 10 2.90 -13.36 6.27
C ILE A 10 3.26 -13.84 4.87
N LYS A 11 4.39 -14.54 4.79
CA LYS A 11 4.96 -15.07 3.55
C LYS A 11 4.22 -16.26 2.96
N SER A 12 3.23 -16.82 3.66
CA SER A 12 2.53 -17.99 3.16
C SER A 12 1.88 -17.66 1.83
N GLU A 13 2.24 -18.36 0.75
CA GLU A 13 1.56 -18.23 -0.54
C GLU A 13 0.06 -18.50 -0.40
N SER A 14 -0.33 -19.30 0.62
CA SER A 14 -1.70 -19.60 1.02
C SER A 14 -2.45 -18.49 1.76
N LEU A 15 -1.85 -17.32 1.99
CA LEU A 15 -2.54 -16.21 2.65
C LEU A 15 -3.70 -15.71 1.77
N ASP A 16 -4.92 -15.86 2.27
CA ASP A 16 -6.08 -15.12 1.78
C ASP A 16 -5.99 -13.68 2.31
N LEU A 17 -5.63 -12.76 1.41
CA LEU A 17 -5.45 -11.35 1.73
C LEU A 17 -6.73 -10.73 2.28
N ARG A 18 -7.89 -11.03 1.71
CA ARG A 18 -9.16 -10.47 2.15
C ARG A 18 -9.47 -10.91 3.57
N GLN A 19 -9.42 -12.21 3.82
CA GLN A 19 -9.69 -12.76 5.15
C GLN A 19 -8.73 -12.19 6.20
N HIS A 20 -7.44 -12.05 5.84
CA HIS A 20 -6.45 -11.45 6.73
C HIS A 20 -6.82 -10.02 7.14
N ILE A 21 -7.16 -9.18 6.15
CA ILE A 21 -7.52 -7.77 6.39
C ILE A 21 -8.81 -7.65 7.20
N GLU A 22 -9.82 -8.48 6.93
CA GLU A 22 -11.04 -8.53 7.74
C GLU A 22 -10.74 -8.97 9.19
N SER A 23 -9.85 -9.95 9.39
CA SER A 23 -9.42 -10.40 10.73
C SER A 23 -8.62 -9.34 11.52
N ALA A 24 -8.04 -8.37 10.82
CA ALA A 24 -7.41 -7.19 11.42
C ALA A 24 -8.44 -6.15 11.91
N GLY A 25 -9.72 -6.32 11.56
CA GLY A 25 -10.86 -5.52 12.01
C GLY A 25 -11.43 -4.57 10.94
N HIS A 26 -11.00 -4.71 9.68
CA HIS A 26 -11.49 -3.89 8.58
C HIS A 26 -12.83 -4.37 8.05
N GLN A 27 -13.78 -3.44 7.90
CA GLN A 27 -15.07 -3.70 7.27
C GLN A 27 -14.97 -3.37 5.78
N VAL A 28 -14.32 -4.25 5.01
CA VAL A 28 -13.95 -4.03 3.61
C VAL A 28 -15.17 -3.70 2.74
N GLU A 29 -16.29 -4.37 2.97
CA GLU A 29 -17.57 -4.14 2.26
C GLU A 29 -18.10 -2.70 2.41
N LEU A 30 -17.78 -2.02 3.53
CA LEU A 30 -18.18 -0.64 3.77
C LEU A 30 -17.19 0.39 3.19
N CYS A 31 -16.13 -0.06 2.53
CA CYS A 31 -15.12 0.79 1.92
C CYS A 31 -15.21 0.73 0.37
N PRO A 32 -16.09 1.51 -0.28
CA PRO A 32 -16.34 1.41 -1.73
C PRO A 32 -15.15 1.84 -2.60
N HIS A 33 -14.10 2.38 -1.97
CA HIS A 33 -12.88 2.81 -2.64
C HIS A 33 -11.88 1.69 -2.87
N ILE A 34 -12.10 0.53 -2.23
CA ILE A 34 -11.22 -0.63 -2.27
C ILE A 34 -11.95 -1.80 -2.94
N LYS A 35 -11.25 -2.47 -3.85
CA LYS A 35 -11.61 -3.79 -4.34
C LYS A 35 -10.58 -4.77 -3.81
N LEU A 36 -10.98 -5.61 -2.86
CA LEU A 36 -10.09 -6.57 -2.21
C LEU A 36 -10.60 -7.99 -2.47
N ASP A 37 -9.69 -8.85 -2.93
CA ASP A 37 -9.90 -10.29 -3.05
C ASP A 37 -8.76 -11.04 -2.34
N ALA A 38 -8.79 -12.37 -2.41
CA ALA A 38 -7.81 -13.22 -1.73
C ALA A 38 -6.35 -12.96 -2.14
N THR A 39 -6.10 -12.35 -3.31
CA THR A 39 -4.74 -12.19 -3.86
C THR A 39 -4.38 -10.76 -4.21
N SER A 40 -5.32 -9.81 -4.15
CA SER A 40 -5.06 -8.46 -4.62
C SER A 40 -5.97 -7.40 -4.02
N CYS A 41 -5.44 -6.18 -3.96
CA CYS A 41 -6.13 -4.98 -3.52
C CYS A 41 -6.00 -3.90 -4.61
N ARG A 42 -7.11 -3.27 -4.98
CA ARG A 42 -7.14 -2.23 -6.01
C ARG A 42 -7.95 -1.03 -5.57
N GLY A 43 -7.54 0.14 -6.02
CA GLY A 43 -8.21 1.39 -5.63
C GLY A 43 -7.51 2.61 -6.18
N TYR A 44 -8.23 3.74 -6.22
CA TYR A 44 -7.63 5.01 -6.57
C TYR A 44 -6.93 5.65 -5.37
N LEU A 45 -5.71 6.11 -5.59
CA LEU A 45 -4.96 6.96 -4.67
C LEU A 45 -4.48 8.21 -5.41
N HIS A 46 -4.30 9.31 -4.69
CA HIS A 46 -3.55 10.45 -5.23
C HIS A 46 -2.08 10.26 -4.89
N LYS A 47 -1.24 10.22 -5.91
CA LYS A 47 0.21 10.07 -5.79
C LYS A 47 0.90 11.39 -6.09
N MET A 48 1.86 11.77 -5.26
CA MET A 48 2.76 12.88 -5.56
C MET A 48 3.73 12.50 -6.68
N GLY A 49 3.82 13.34 -7.71
CA GLY A 49 4.80 13.20 -8.80
C GLY A 49 6.21 13.56 -8.33
N SER A 50 7.24 12.84 -8.78
CA SER A 50 8.62 13.03 -8.28
C SER A 50 9.33 14.29 -8.78
N ARG A 51 8.95 14.83 -9.93
CA ARG A 51 9.63 16.01 -10.52
C ARG A 51 9.01 17.34 -10.10
N PHE A 52 7.68 17.42 -10.14
CA PHE A 52 6.94 18.66 -9.94
C PHE A 52 6.03 18.64 -8.70
N HIS A 53 6.05 17.55 -7.94
CA HIS A 53 5.27 17.37 -6.70
C HIS A 53 3.74 17.57 -6.85
N HIS A 54 3.22 17.52 -8.08
CA HIS A 54 1.78 17.53 -8.33
C HIS A 54 1.13 16.21 -7.91
N TRP A 55 -0.04 16.30 -7.29
CA TRP A 55 -0.83 15.17 -6.87
C TRP A 55 -1.68 14.65 -8.02
N ASN A 56 -1.51 13.37 -8.34
CA ASN A 56 -2.12 12.74 -9.51
C ASN A 56 -2.95 11.54 -9.07
N LYS A 57 -4.24 11.51 -9.45
CA LYS A 57 -5.08 10.31 -9.28
C LYS A 57 -4.52 9.17 -10.12
N ARG A 58 -4.23 8.03 -9.49
CA ARG A 58 -3.72 6.81 -10.14
C ARG A 58 -4.44 5.60 -9.57
N TRP A 59 -4.64 4.60 -10.44
CA TRP A 59 -5.19 3.32 -10.03
C TRP A 59 -4.06 2.44 -9.52
N PHE A 60 -4.06 2.11 -8.24
CA PHE A 60 -3.09 1.22 -7.63
C PHE A 60 -3.61 -0.20 -7.59
N VAL A 61 -2.68 -1.14 -7.77
CA VAL A 61 -2.90 -2.58 -7.73
C VAL A 61 -1.78 -3.19 -6.90
N PHE A 62 -2.13 -3.72 -5.74
CA PHE A 62 -1.31 -4.66 -4.99
C PHE A 62 -1.69 -6.07 -5.45
N ASP A 63 -0.71 -6.85 -5.88
CA ASP A 63 -0.91 -8.18 -6.46
C ASP A 63 0.09 -9.15 -5.81
N ARG A 64 -0.44 -10.12 -5.05
CA ARG A 64 0.37 -11.12 -4.36
C ARG A 64 1.00 -12.13 -5.32
N GLN A 65 0.33 -12.46 -6.42
CA GLN A 65 0.84 -13.43 -7.38
C GLN A 65 2.03 -12.83 -8.15
N LYS A 66 1.91 -11.58 -8.58
CA LYS A 66 3.00 -10.82 -9.21
C LYS A 66 4.00 -10.24 -8.20
N ARG A 67 3.70 -10.35 -6.91
CA ARG A 67 4.52 -9.84 -5.79
C ARG A 67 4.90 -8.37 -5.99
N SER A 68 3.90 -7.55 -6.32
CA SER A 68 4.13 -6.16 -6.70
C SER A 68 3.03 -5.20 -6.24
N LEU A 69 3.43 -3.95 -6.00
CA LEU A 69 2.55 -2.79 -5.91
C LEU A 69 2.78 -1.93 -7.16
N ALA A 70 1.85 -1.99 -8.12
CA ALA A 70 1.90 -1.22 -9.36
C ALA A 70 0.86 -0.11 -9.37
N TYR A 71 1.08 0.92 -10.18
CA TYR A 71 0.07 1.94 -10.45
C TYR A 71 -0.05 2.27 -11.94
N TYR A 72 -1.28 2.55 -12.32
CA TYR A 72 -1.74 2.74 -13.69
C TYR A 72 -2.37 4.12 -13.84
N SER A 73 -2.56 4.52 -15.10
CA SER A 73 -3.25 5.78 -15.40
C SER A 73 -4.68 5.78 -14.85
N ASP A 74 -5.38 4.65 -14.96
CA ASP A 74 -6.77 4.46 -14.56
C ASP A 74 -7.09 2.96 -14.35
N ARG A 75 -8.34 2.66 -14.00
CA ARG A 75 -8.85 1.32 -13.70
C ARG A 75 -8.82 0.32 -14.86
N SER A 76 -8.51 0.73 -16.08
CA SER A 76 -8.37 -0.20 -17.21
C SER A 76 -7.10 -1.04 -17.12
N GLU A 77 -6.14 -0.64 -16.27
CA GLU A 77 -4.87 -1.33 -16.07
C GLU A 77 -4.01 -1.49 -17.35
N LYS A 78 -4.33 -0.75 -18.42
CA LYS A 78 -3.62 -0.84 -19.72
C LYS A 78 -2.28 -0.11 -19.75
N LYS A 79 -2.17 1.01 -19.03
CA LYS A 79 -0.98 1.88 -19.05
C LYS A 79 -0.36 1.97 -17.67
N GLN A 80 0.54 1.03 -17.39
CA GLN A 80 1.37 1.06 -16.17
C GLN A 80 2.27 2.29 -16.19
N ARG A 81 2.38 2.95 -15.05
CA ARG A 81 3.16 4.19 -14.87
C ARG A 81 4.33 4.02 -13.89
N GLY A 82 4.38 2.90 -13.18
CA GLY A 82 5.43 2.55 -12.25
C GLY A 82 4.92 1.61 -11.16
N GLY A 83 5.76 1.34 -10.19
CA GLY A 83 5.46 0.43 -9.07
C GLY A 83 6.74 0.01 -8.34
N ALA A 84 6.58 -0.88 -7.38
CA ALA A 84 7.66 -1.55 -6.68
C ALA A 84 7.33 -3.03 -6.51
N TYR A 85 8.34 -3.89 -6.61
CA TYR A 85 8.22 -5.28 -6.17
C TYR A 85 8.28 -5.34 -4.65
N PHE A 86 7.68 -6.37 -4.06
CA PHE A 86 7.62 -6.60 -2.61
C PHE A 86 9.00 -6.56 -1.95
N GLN A 87 10.00 -7.17 -2.59
CA GLN A 87 11.41 -7.17 -2.14
C GLN A 87 12.04 -5.77 -2.08
N ALA A 88 11.51 -4.81 -2.85
CA ALA A 88 12.01 -3.44 -2.83
C ALA A 88 11.25 -2.56 -1.85
N ILE A 89 10.08 -2.97 -1.35
CA ILE A 89 9.28 -2.22 -0.39
C ILE A 89 9.91 -2.44 0.98
N GLU A 90 10.60 -1.42 1.48
CA GLU A 90 11.18 -1.40 2.80
C GLU A 90 10.07 -1.14 3.80
N GLU A 91 9.36 -0.02 3.71
CA GLU A 91 8.45 0.43 4.77
C GLU A 91 7.12 0.95 4.23
N VAL A 92 6.09 0.90 5.07
CA VAL A 92 4.84 1.64 4.86
C VAL A 92 4.36 2.24 6.17
N TYR A 93 4.06 3.54 6.17
CA TYR A 93 3.67 4.26 7.39
C TYR A 93 2.83 5.50 7.09
N VAL A 94 2.06 5.96 8.08
CA VAL A 94 1.27 7.19 8.01
C VAL A 94 2.19 8.41 8.19
N ASP A 95 2.01 9.45 7.37
CA ASP A 95 2.82 10.67 7.43
C ASP A 95 2.35 11.61 8.55
N HIS A 96 2.65 11.25 9.81
CA HIS A 96 2.28 12.07 10.97
C HIS A 96 3.02 13.40 11.07
N LEU A 97 4.20 13.50 10.43
CA LEU A 97 5.04 14.68 10.45
C LEU A 97 4.69 15.67 9.34
N ASN A 98 3.77 15.31 8.43
CA ASN A 98 3.42 16.08 7.25
C ASN A 98 4.67 16.45 6.44
N SER A 99 5.52 15.47 6.16
CA SER A 99 6.83 15.68 5.52
C SER A 99 6.73 16.27 4.11
N VAL A 100 5.53 16.29 3.52
CA VAL A 100 5.20 16.94 2.25
C VAL A 100 3.96 17.83 2.37
N LYS A 101 3.83 18.82 1.47
CA LYS A 101 2.62 19.63 1.31
C LYS A 101 1.49 18.79 0.67
N SER A 102 0.84 17.97 1.50
CA SER A 102 -0.29 17.13 1.11
C SER A 102 -1.60 17.93 1.08
N PRO A 103 -2.50 17.67 0.09
CA PRO A 103 -3.84 18.25 0.09
C PRO A 103 -4.73 17.69 1.21
N SER A 104 -4.37 16.55 1.81
CA SER A 104 -5.16 15.93 2.88
C SER A 104 -4.24 15.15 3.84
N PRO A 105 -3.55 15.86 4.75
CA PRO A 105 -2.52 15.24 5.57
C PRO A 105 -3.02 14.09 6.47
N LYS A 106 -4.26 14.17 6.98
CA LYS A 106 -4.89 13.14 7.83
C LYS A 106 -5.07 11.77 7.15
N VAL A 107 -4.98 11.71 5.83
CA VAL A 107 -5.12 10.48 5.03
C VAL A 107 -3.91 10.26 4.12
N THR A 108 -2.77 10.84 4.49
CA THR A 108 -1.50 10.71 3.79
C THR A 108 -0.66 9.60 4.42
N PHE A 109 -0.12 8.74 3.57
CA PHE A 109 0.79 7.69 3.96
C PHE A 109 1.92 7.55 2.93
N ILE A 110 3.00 6.92 3.34
CA ILE A 110 4.24 6.80 2.59
C ILE A 110 4.54 5.32 2.43
N VAL A 111 4.85 4.93 1.20
CA VAL A 111 5.52 3.64 0.91
C VAL A 111 6.96 3.95 0.55
N LYS A 112 7.89 3.49 1.38
CA LYS A 112 9.32 3.62 1.15
C LYS A 112 9.82 2.35 0.46
N SER A 113 10.40 2.53 -0.72
CA SER A 113 11.14 1.49 -1.41
C SER A 113 12.59 1.89 -1.59
N VAL A 114 13.46 0.92 -1.86
CA VAL A 114 14.92 1.11 -2.07
C VAL A 114 15.23 2.26 -3.03
N SER A 115 14.48 2.37 -4.13
CA SER A 115 14.74 3.35 -5.18
C SER A 115 13.87 4.60 -5.09
N ARG A 116 12.79 4.58 -4.29
CA ARG A 116 11.75 5.62 -4.36
C ARG A 116 10.85 5.68 -3.13
N MET A 117 10.48 6.90 -2.75
CA MET A 117 9.36 7.15 -1.84
C MET A 117 8.07 7.46 -2.61
N TYR A 118 6.99 6.78 -2.23
CA TYR A 118 5.65 7.03 -2.75
C TYR A 118 4.81 7.73 -1.68
N TYR A 119 4.62 9.04 -1.85
CA TYR A 119 3.66 9.81 -1.06
C TYR A 119 2.27 9.64 -1.65
N LEU A 120 1.35 9.11 -0.86
CA LEU A 120 0.03 8.67 -1.28
C LEU A 120 -1.04 9.27 -0.37
N VAL A 121 -2.15 9.70 -0.98
CA VAL A 121 -3.33 10.22 -0.30
C VAL A 121 -4.51 9.32 -0.63
N ALA A 122 -5.10 8.73 0.41
CA ALA A 122 -6.28 7.90 0.30
C ALA A 122 -7.57 8.73 0.26
N PRO A 123 -8.65 8.22 -0.35
CA PRO A 123 -9.93 8.93 -0.40
C PRO A 123 -10.67 8.97 0.94
N SER A 124 -10.32 8.11 1.90
CA SER A 124 -10.90 8.09 3.24
C SER A 124 -9.92 7.52 4.28
N PRO A 125 -10.14 7.77 5.58
CA PRO A 125 -9.32 7.17 6.64
C PRO A 125 -9.39 5.65 6.69
N GLU A 126 -10.53 5.05 6.33
CA GLU A 126 -10.67 3.59 6.22
C GLU A 126 -9.83 3.06 5.05
N ALA A 127 -9.94 3.67 3.87
CA ALA A 127 -9.15 3.26 2.71
C ALA A 127 -7.64 3.37 2.98
N MET A 128 -7.19 4.41 3.69
CA MET A 128 -5.79 4.54 4.09
C MET A 128 -5.33 3.36 4.95
N ARG A 129 -6.10 3.04 6.01
CA ARG A 129 -5.74 1.97 6.94
C ARG A 129 -5.68 0.62 6.22
N ILE A 130 -6.67 0.32 5.37
CA ILE A 130 -6.66 -0.89 4.55
C ILE A 130 -5.42 -0.94 3.63
N TRP A 131 -5.08 0.15 2.94
CA TRP A 131 -3.89 0.18 2.08
C TRP A 131 -2.60 -0.05 2.84
N VAL A 132 -2.45 0.58 4.01
CA VAL A 132 -1.27 0.39 4.87
C VAL A 132 -1.14 -1.08 5.27
N ASP A 133 -2.20 -1.68 5.81
CA ASP A 133 -2.18 -3.08 6.26
C ASP A 133 -1.97 -4.05 5.09
N VAL A 134 -2.61 -3.82 3.94
CA VAL A 134 -2.38 -4.61 2.72
C VAL A 134 -0.92 -4.56 2.29
N ILE A 135 -0.33 -3.36 2.16
CA ILE A 135 1.05 -3.20 1.69
C ILE A 135 2.02 -3.81 2.71
N PHE A 136 1.71 -3.72 4.00
CA PHE A 136 2.49 -4.32 5.06
C PHE A 136 2.58 -5.86 4.92
N THR A 137 1.54 -6.53 4.43
CA THR A 137 1.59 -7.98 4.16
C THR A 137 2.59 -8.39 3.07
N GLY A 138 2.96 -7.45 2.18
CA GLY A 138 3.90 -7.67 1.08
C GLY A 138 5.23 -6.91 1.20
N ALA A 139 5.47 -6.19 2.30
CA ALA A 139 6.73 -5.47 2.50
C ALA A 139 7.83 -6.46 2.92
N GLU A 140 8.83 -6.68 2.05
CA GLU A 140 9.91 -7.65 2.28
C GLU A 140 11.31 -7.03 2.27
N GLY A 141 11.45 -5.73 2.00
CA GLY A 141 12.75 -5.04 1.91
C GLY A 141 13.52 -4.99 3.23
N TYR A 142 12.85 -5.15 4.37
CA TYR A 142 13.49 -5.21 5.69
C TYR A 142 14.47 -6.38 5.86
N GLN A 143 14.38 -7.43 5.04
CA GLN A 143 15.14 -8.68 5.23
C GLN A 143 16.63 -8.58 4.90
N GLN A 144 17.10 -7.47 4.31
CA GLN A 144 18.53 -7.29 4.00
C GLN A 144 19.39 -6.96 5.23
N TYR A 145 18.78 -6.58 6.36
CA TYR A 145 19.51 -6.19 7.58
C TYR A 145 19.65 -7.30 8.63
N THR A 146 19.05 -8.47 8.43
CA THR A 146 19.10 -9.59 9.40
C THR A 146 20.27 -10.57 9.19
N HIS A 147 21.24 -10.24 8.32
CA HIS A 147 22.37 -11.14 7.99
C HIS A 147 23.77 -10.52 8.18
N HIS A 148 23.94 -9.48 9.00
CA HIS A 148 25.26 -9.00 9.44
C HIS A 148 25.33 -8.89 10.96
#